data_AF-A0A955RJS3-F1
#
_entry.id   AF-A0A955RJS3-F1
#
_cell.length_a   1.000
_cell.length_b   1.000
_cell.length_c   1.000
_cell.angle_alpha   90.00
_cell.angle_beta   90.00
_cell.angle_gamma   90.00
#
_symmetry.space_group_name_H-M   'P 1'
#
loop_
_entity.id
_entity.type
_entity.pdbx_description
1 polymer ?
#
loop_
_entity_poly.entity_id
_entity_poly.type
_entity_poly.pdbx_seq_one_letter_code
_entity_poly.pdbx_strand_id
1 'polypeptide(L)'
;MLHKFIIRISHSIPGILLITGLTSPIWLSLSFPRVFGNFVVIFAVYWLHRAIIFIVGVSVGYYRYHTSLQKNWLDECTSLVTDSLPDHETLPKTISTHSKILPKHLIVIPIGGTSLQSIKRTLIALKNQNYPASLVYISLSFEETFTKKDNHTYKQIIDEVERLFGKNNKNVMLFTHPNNLEHEVPGAASNRSWGNSQAVKVLEQKKEDLSNFITTSPD
;
A
#
# COMPACT_ATOMS: atom_id res chain seq x y z
N MET A 1 34.64 15.28 -17.39
CA MET A 1 33.73 16.12 -18.21
C MET A 1 32.80 15.31 -19.09
N LEU A 2 33.28 14.28 -19.80
CA LEU A 2 32.48 13.42 -20.69
C LEU A 2 31.24 12.79 -20.00
N HIS A 3 31.41 12.28 -18.78
CA HIS A 3 30.32 11.66 -18.00
C HIS A 3 29.16 12.64 -17.70
N LYS A 4 29.45 13.87 -17.29
CA LYS A 4 28.43 14.91 -17.02
C LYS A 4 27.69 15.34 -18.30
N PHE A 5 28.37 15.32 -19.45
CA PHE A 5 27.77 15.63 -20.75
C PHE A 5 26.83 14.50 -21.26
N ILE A 6 27.27 13.24 -21.15
CA ILE A 6 26.45 12.07 -21.48
C ILE A 6 25.19 12.02 -20.63
N ILE A 7 25.32 12.28 -19.33
CA ILE A 7 24.17 12.38 -18.41
C ILE A 7 23.21 13.47 -18.88
N ARG A 8 23.70 14.66 -19.22
CA ARG A 8 22.86 15.80 -19.61
C ARG A 8 22.10 15.58 -20.93
N ILE A 9 22.75 14.96 -21.93
CA ILE A 9 22.07 14.56 -23.18
C ILE A 9 21.02 13.49 -22.88
N SER A 10 21.36 12.47 -22.09
CA SER A 10 20.43 11.39 -21.74
C SER A 10 19.17 11.90 -21.03
N HIS A 11 19.30 12.93 -20.18
CA HIS A 11 18.17 13.59 -19.52
C HIS A 11 17.29 14.41 -20.49
N SER A 12 17.83 14.84 -21.64
CA SER A 12 17.11 15.66 -22.62
C SER A 12 16.38 14.81 -23.67
N ILE A 13 16.83 13.57 -23.90
CA ILE A 13 16.23 12.64 -24.87
C ILE A 13 14.73 12.44 -24.65
N PRO A 14 14.22 12.17 -23.43
CA PRO A 14 12.79 11.97 -23.21
C PRO A 14 11.95 13.20 -23.61
N GLY A 15 12.42 14.40 -23.27
CA GLY A 15 11.73 15.65 -23.61
C GLY A 15 11.72 15.92 -25.12
N ILE A 16 12.85 15.68 -25.80
CA ILE A 16 12.94 15.85 -27.26
C ILE A 16 12.04 14.83 -27.97
N LEU A 17 12.08 13.55 -27.56
CA LEU A 17 11.20 12.51 -28.11
C LEU A 17 9.73 12.86 -27.90
N LEU A 18 9.37 13.36 -26.72
CA LEU A 18 8.01 13.79 -26.40
C LEU A 18 7.55 14.92 -27.33
N ILE A 19 8.31 16.01 -27.43
CA ILE A 19 7.96 17.17 -28.27
C ILE A 19 7.91 16.78 -29.75
N THR A 20 8.86 15.97 -30.21
CA THR A 20 8.91 15.48 -31.60
C THR A 20 7.69 14.61 -31.90
N GLY A 21 7.36 13.66 -31.01
CA GLY A 21 6.18 12.82 -31.14
C GLY A 21 4.88 13.62 -31.13
N LEU A 22 4.75 14.59 -30.22
CA LEU A 22 3.57 15.43 -30.09
C LEU A 22 3.31 16.32 -31.31
N THR A 23 4.38 16.84 -31.92
CA THR A 23 4.29 17.69 -33.12
C THR A 23 4.28 16.90 -34.43
N SER A 24 4.60 15.60 -34.38
CA SER A 24 4.65 14.71 -35.56
C SER A 24 3.41 14.73 -36.45
N PRO A 25 2.16 14.85 -35.94
CA PRO A 25 0.99 14.91 -36.82
C PRO A 25 1.00 16.08 -37.79
N ILE A 26 1.65 17.20 -37.45
CA ILE A 26 1.66 18.40 -38.30
C ILE A 26 2.61 18.21 -39.48
N TRP A 27 3.87 17.88 -39.23
CA TRP A 27 4.87 17.80 -40.30
C TRP A 27 4.83 16.46 -41.04
N LEU A 28 4.56 15.34 -40.35
CA LEU A 28 4.53 14.02 -40.98
C LEU A 28 3.31 13.83 -41.90
N SER A 29 2.17 14.47 -41.58
CA SER A 29 0.98 14.44 -42.45
C SER A 29 1.18 15.24 -43.73
N LEU A 30 1.88 16.38 -43.67
CA LEU A 30 2.17 17.23 -44.83
C LEU A 30 3.27 16.63 -45.71
N SER A 31 4.36 16.14 -45.12
CA SER A 31 5.51 15.63 -45.87
C SER A 31 5.33 14.19 -46.35
N PHE A 32 4.66 13.34 -45.56
CA PHE A 32 4.54 11.90 -45.85
C PHE A 32 3.15 11.33 -45.50
N PRO A 33 2.07 11.79 -46.16
CA PRO A 33 0.70 11.45 -45.79
C PRO A 33 0.41 9.94 -45.80
N ARG A 34 0.99 9.18 -46.74
CA ARG A 34 0.81 7.72 -46.81
C ARG A 34 1.44 6.99 -45.63
N VAL A 35 2.65 7.40 -45.22
CA VAL A 35 3.37 6.81 -44.08
C VAL A 35 2.62 7.13 -42.78
N PHE A 36 2.22 8.39 -42.63
CA PHE A 36 1.45 8.83 -41.46
C PHE A 36 0.12 8.08 -41.33
N GLY A 37 -0.62 7.91 -42.44
CA GLY A 37 -1.87 7.15 -42.45
C GLY A 37 -1.70 5.71 -41.98
N ASN A 38 -0.72 4.98 -42.52
CA ASN A 38 -0.41 3.61 -42.09
C ASN A 38 -0.03 3.55 -40.60
N PHE A 39 0.78 4.50 -40.12
CA PHE A 39 1.14 4.61 -38.70
C PHE A 39 -0.11 4.81 -37.83
N VAL A 40 -0.99 5.74 -38.18
CA VAL A 40 -2.23 6.01 -37.43
C VAL A 40 -3.13 4.77 -37.36
N VAL A 41 -3.26 4.02 -38.45
CA VAL A 41 -4.06 2.79 -38.47
C VAL A 41 -3.48 1.73 -37.52
N ILE A 42 -2.17 1.46 -37.62
CA ILE A 42 -1.50 0.48 -36.73
C ILE A 42 -1.63 0.92 -35.27
N PHE A 43 -1.39 2.20 -35.00
CA PHE A 43 -1.50 2.78 -33.67
C PHE A 43 -2.93 2.66 -33.13
N ALA A 44 -3.95 2.97 -33.93
CA ALA A 44 -5.35 2.83 -33.56
C ALA A 44 -5.73 1.38 -33.23
N VAL A 45 -5.28 0.41 -34.04
CA VAL A 45 -5.50 -1.02 -33.78
C VAL A 45 -4.83 -1.46 -32.48
N TYR A 46 -3.58 -1.04 -32.25
CA TYR A 46 -2.88 -1.31 -30.99
C TYR A 46 -3.63 -0.75 -29.78
N TRP A 47 -4.08 0.51 -29.85
CA TRP A 47 -4.84 1.13 -28.75
C TRP A 47 -6.21 0.51 -28.55
N LEU A 48 -6.89 0.08 -29.62
CA LEU A 48 -8.13 -0.66 -29.54
C LEU A 48 -7.91 -1.99 -28.78
N HIS A 49 -6.86 -2.72 -29.12
CA HIS A 49 -6.48 -3.95 -28.40
C HIS A 49 -6.21 -3.68 -26.90
N ARG A 50 -5.44 -2.63 -26.57
CA ARG A 50 -5.19 -2.23 -25.17
C ARG A 50 -6.48 -1.83 -24.44
N ALA A 51 -7.38 -1.12 -25.11
CA ALA A 51 -8.68 -0.73 -24.55
C ALA A 51 -9.56 -1.96 -24.28
N ILE A 52 -9.58 -2.94 -25.19
CA ILE A 52 -10.32 -4.20 -24.99
C ILE A 52 -9.78 -4.95 -23.77
N ILE A 53 -8.45 -5.14 -23.65
CA ILE A 53 -7.84 -5.79 -22.49
C ILE A 53 -8.22 -5.04 -21.20
N PHE A 54 -8.16 -3.72 -21.22
CA PHE A 54 -8.50 -2.89 -20.06
C PHE A 54 -9.97 -3.06 -19.66
N ILE A 55 -10.90 -2.98 -20.61
CA ILE A 55 -12.35 -3.13 -20.35
C ILE A 55 -12.65 -4.53 -19.80
N VAL A 56 -12.08 -5.58 -20.40
CA VAL A 56 -12.24 -6.95 -19.91
C VAL A 56 -11.68 -7.08 -18.49
N GLY A 57 -10.47 -6.58 -18.24
CA GLY A 57 -9.83 -6.62 -16.92
C GLY A 57 -10.64 -5.90 -15.84
N VAL A 58 -11.13 -4.69 -16.14
CA VAL A 58 -11.98 -3.91 -15.22
C VAL A 58 -13.31 -4.61 -14.99
N SER A 59 -13.94 -5.17 -16.03
CA SER A 59 -15.22 -5.87 -15.90
C SER A 59 -15.11 -7.11 -15.03
N VAL A 60 -14.06 -7.93 -15.24
CA VAL A 60 -13.77 -9.10 -14.41
C VAL A 60 -13.43 -8.68 -12.98
N GLY A 61 -12.62 -7.63 -12.81
CA GLY A 61 -12.27 -7.08 -11.51
C GLY A 61 -13.49 -6.60 -10.72
N TYR A 62 -14.39 -5.87 -11.40
CA TYR A 62 -15.65 -5.37 -10.85
C TYR A 62 -16.55 -6.53 -10.38
N TYR A 63 -16.74 -7.54 -11.23
CA TYR A 63 -17.53 -8.72 -10.86
C TYR A 63 -16.94 -9.46 -9.65
N ARG A 64 -15.62 -9.68 -9.64
CA ARG A 64 -14.92 -10.32 -8.52
C ARG A 64 -15.03 -9.51 -7.24
N TYR A 65 -14.87 -8.19 -7.32
CA TYR A 65 -15.03 -7.28 -6.18
C TYR A 65 -16.43 -7.38 -5.57
N HIS A 66 -17.48 -7.30 -6.39
CA HIS A 66 -18.86 -7.42 -5.91
C HIS A 66 -19.15 -8.79 -5.29
N THR A 67 -18.64 -9.86 -5.90
CA THR A 67 -18.76 -11.21 -5.34
C THR A 67 -18.05 -11.31 -3.99
N SER A 68 -16.86 -10.71 -3.86
CA SER A 68 -16.10 -10.68 -2.61
C SER A 68 -16.76 -9.88 -1.50
N LEU A 69 -17.49 -8.80 -1.83
CA LEU A 69 -18.23 -8.00 -0.83
C LEU A 69 -19.41 -8.76 -0.22
N GLN A 70 -20.02 -9.69 -0.96
CA GLN A 70 -21.16 -10.49 -0.49
C GLN A 70 -20.73 -11.66 0.40
N LYS A 71 -19.44 -12.00 0.43
CA LYS A 71 -18.91 -13.12 1.21
C LYS A 71 -18.59 -12.70 2.64
N ASN A 72 -19.00 -13.52 3.60
CA ASN A 72 -18.52 -13.39 4.96
C ASN A 72 -17.14 -14.05 5.10
N TRP A 73 -16.08 -13.26 4.89
CA TRP A 73 -14.71 -13.73 4.97
C TRP A 73 -14.32 -14.29 6.34
N LEU A 74 -14.91 -13.79 7.42
CA LEU A 74 -14.64 -14.30 8.76
C LEU A 74 -15.19 -15.73 8.93
N ASP A 75 -16.41 -15.97 8.45
CA ASP A 75 -17.01 -17.30 8.48
C ASP A 75 -16.23 -18.27 7.58
N GLU A 76 -15.85 -17.84 6.39
CA GLU A 76 -15.00 -18.63 5.48
C GLU A 76 -13.69 -19.02 6.18
N CYS A 77 -12.93 -18.07 6.74
CA CYS A 77 -11.68 -18.35 7.45
C CYS A 77 -11.87 -19.28 8.66
N THR A 78 -12.95 -19.11 9.42
CA THR A 78 -13.21 -19.94 10.61
C THR A 78 -13.80 -21.31 10.27
N SER A 79 -14.29 -21.52 9.05
CA SER A 79 -14.78 -22.81 8.57
C SER A 79 -13.68 -23.72 8.00
N LEU A 80 -12.46 -23.19 7.80
CA LEU A 80 -11.34 -23.93 7.23
C LEU A 80 -10.85 -25.03 8.18
N VAL A 81 -10.66 -26.22 7.64
CA VAL A 81 -10.06 -27.36 8.36
C VAL A 81 -8.55 -27.29 8.20
N THR A 82 -7.82 -27.18 9.32
CA THR A 82 -6.35 -27.05 9.36
C THR A 82 -5.63 -28.11 8.51
N ASP A 83 -6.11 -29.35 8.53
CA ASP A 83 -5.51 -30.49 7.84
C ASP A 83 -5.65 -30.41 6.31
N SER A 84 -6.53 -29.55 5.81
CA SER A 84 -6.74 -29.35 4.37
C SER A 84 -5.92 -28.20 3.78
N LEU A 85 -5.24 -27.42 4.62
CA LEU A 85 -4.48 -26.25 4.18
C LEU A 85 -3.08 -26.64 3.69
N PRO A 86 -2.56 -26.01 2.62
CA PRO A 86 -1.18 -26.19 2.20
C PRO A 86 -0.21 -25.64 3.26
N ASP A 87 1.05 -26.10 3.20
CA ASP A 87 2.17 -25.55 3.96
C ASP A 87 1.99 -25.56 5.49
N HIS A 88 1.58 -26.70 6.05
CA HIS A 88 1.31 -26.89 7.50
C HIS A 88 2.41 -26.37 8.44
N GLU A 89 3.68 -26.40 8.03
CA GLU A 89 4.81 -25.93 8.84
C GLU A 89 4.79 -24.42 9.11
N THR A 90 4.17 -23.66 8.21
CA THR A 90 4.05 -22.19 8.29
C THR A 90 2.78 -21.74 9.01
N LEU A 91 1.87 -22.68 9.33
CA LEU A 91 0.61 -22.35 9.97
C LEU A 91 0.83 -21.86 11.42
N PRO A 92 0.02 -20.89 11.88
CA PRO A 92 0.07 -20.40 13.25
C PRO A 92 -0.10 -21.53 14.28
N LYS A 93 0.97 -21.88 15.00
CA LYS A 93 1.01 -23.07 15.87
C LYS A 93 0.12 -22.92 17.11
N THR A 94 0.05 -21.70 17.66
CA THR A 94 -0.66 -21.37 18.90
C THR A 94 -2.19 -21.43 18.75
N ILE A 95 -2.70 -21.42 17.52
CA ILE A 95 -4.14 -21.33 17.23
C ILE A 95 -4.73 -22.71 16.83
N SER A 96 -3.87 -23.71 16.62
CA SER A 96 -4.25 -25.05 16.12
C SER A 96 -5.07 -25.90 17.10
N THR A 97 -5.14 -25.55 18.39
CA THR A 97 -5.63 -26.48 19.41
C THR A 97 -7.14 -26.75 19.34
N HIS A 98 -7.95 -25.86 18.75
CA HIS A 98 -9.37 -26.10 18.47
C HIS A 98 -9.88 -25.32 17.24
N SER A 99 -9.63 -25.86 16.04
CA SER A 99 -10.46 -25.72 14.82
C SER A 99 -10.71 -24.33 14.21
N LYS A 100 -10.08 -23.24 14.62
CA LYS A 100 -10.27 -21.91 13.99
C LYS A 100 -8.96 -21.15 13.85
N ILE A 101 -8.37 -21.15 12.65
CA ILE A 101 -7.13 -20.41 12.37
C ILE A 101 -7.44 -18.95 12.04
N LEU A 102 -7.23 -18.05 13.01
CA LEU A 102 -7.28 -16.61 12.81
C LEU A 102 -5.91 -15.98 13.10
N PRO A 103 -5.15 -15.57 12.09
CA PRO A 103 -3.83 -14.97 12.31
C PRO A 103 -3.97 -13.63 13.05
N LYS A 104 -2.92 -13.25 13.77
CA LYS A 104 -2.79 -11.87 14.27
C LYS A 104 -2.50 -10.96 13.08
N HIS A 105 -3.09 -9.78 13.06
CA HIS A 105 -2.98 -8.85 11.94
C HIS A 105 -2.22 -7.60 12.37
N LEU A 106 -1.02 -7.41 11.83
CA LEU A 106 -0.24 -6.18 12.01
C LEU A 106 -0.55 -5.22 10.86
N ILE A 107 -1.24 -4.13 11.16
CA ILE A 107 -1.62 -3.09 10.21
C ILE A 107 -0.66 -1.91 10.35
N VAL A 108 0.15 -1.66 9.33
CA VAL A 108 1.20 -0.62 9.35
C VAL A 108 0.76 0.58 8.53
N ILE A 109 0.52 1.70 9.21
CA ILE A 109 -0.04 2.92 8.60
C ILE A 109 1.03 4.03 8.66
N PRO A 110 1.67 4.36 7.52
CA PRO A 110 2.58 5.51 7.44
C PRO A 110 1.79 6.83 7.38
N ILE A 111 2.28 7.87 8.05
CA ILE A 111 1.66 9.20 8.13
C ILE A 111 2.72 10.26 7.84
N GLY A 112 2.59 10.97 6.71
CA GLY A 112 3.57 11.96 6.23
C GLY A 112 2.96 13.17 5.51
N GLY A 113 1.73 13.55 5.89
CA GLY A 113 0.95 14.58 5.19
C GLY A 113 -0.53 14.23 4.98
N THR A 114 -0.98 13.13 5.57
CA THR A 114 -2.38 12.69 5.54
C THR A 114 -3.22 13.56 6.48
N SER A 115 -4.41 14.00 6.04
CA SER A 115 -5.31 14.81 6.86
C SER A 115 -5.87 14.03 8.06
N LEU A 116 -6.21 14.75 9.14
CA LEU A 116 -6.86 14.18 10.32
C LEU A 116 -8.11 13.37 9.96
N GLN A 117 -8.92 13.88 9.04
CA GLN A 117 -10.18 13.24 8.65
C GLN A 117 -9.95 11.87 7.98
N SER A 118 -8.94 11.75 7.14
CA SER A 118 -8.58 10.49 6.50
C SER A 118 -8.11 9.46 7.52
N ILE A 119 -7.23 9.87 8.44
CA ILE A 119 -6.74 8.99 9.51
C ILE A 119 -7.88 8.57 10.43
N LYS A 120 -8.71 9.51 10.86
CA LYS A 120 -9.89 9.25 11.69
C LYS A 120 -10.83 8.23 11.04
N ARG A 121 -11.12 8.39 9.74
CA ARG A 121 -11.95 7.42 9.00
C ARG A 121 -11.35 6.02 9.03
N THR A 122 -10.03 5.89 8.84
CA THR A 122 -9.33 4.61 8.92
C THR A 122 -9.39 4.01 10.32
N LEU A 123 -9.10 4.79 11.37
CA LEU A 123 -9.13 4.31 12.76
C LEU A 123 -10.54 3.84 13.17
N ILE A 124 -11.58 4.58 12.77
CA ILE A 124 -12.98 4.18 13.02
C ILE A 124 -13.31 2.87 12.29
N ALA A 125 -12.89 2.73 11.02
CA ALA A 125 -13.11 1.49 10.27
C ALA A 125 -12.40 0.30 10.93
N LEU A 126 -11.16 0.48 11.40
CA LEU A 126 -10.41 -0.56 12.13
C LEU A 126 -11.05 -0.92 13.47
N LYS A 127 -11.71 0.04 14.13
CA LYS A 127 -12.43 -0.20 15.38
C LYS A 127 -13.74 -0.96 15.16
N ASN A 128 -14.43 -0.68 14.05
CA ASN A 128 -15.76 -1.20 13.73
C ASN A 128 -15.77 -2.46 12.85
N GLN A 129 -14.60 -3.00 12.49
CA GLN A 129 -14.51 -4.25 11.73
C GLN A 129 -15.08 -5.43 12.52
N ASN A 130 -15.46 -6.49 11.81
CA ASN A 130 -15.95 -7.74 12.41
C ASN A 130 -14.83 -8.70 12.84
N TYR A 131 -13.57 -8.43 12.47
CA TYR A 131 -12.43 -9.23 12.92
C TYR A 131 -12.16 -9.04 14.43
N PRO A 132 -11.76 -10.09 15.18
CA PRO A 132 -11.53 -9.97 16.61
C PRO A 132 -10.49 -8.90 16.96
N ALA A 133 -10.90 -7.85 17.69
CA ALA A 133 -10.04 -6.71 18.01
C ALA A 133 -8.77 -7.09 18.81
N SER A 134 -8.80 -8.18 19.56
CA SER A 134 -7.63 -8.71 20.29
C SER A 134 -6.53 -9.23 19.36
N LEU A 135 -6.87 -9.60 18.12
CA LEU A 135 -5.95 -10.09 17.10
C LEU A 135 -5.44 -8.97 16.18
N VAL A 136 -5.97 -7.75 16.30
CA VAL A 136 -5.58 -6.62 15.45
C VAL A 136 -4.55 -5.77 16.18
N TYR A 137 -3.40 -5.58 15.54
CA TYR A 137 -2.28 -4.76 15.98
C TYR A 137 -2.11 -3.62 14.99
N ILE A 138 -1.93 -2.40 15.49
CA ILE A 138 -1.84 -1.19 14.67
C ILE A 138 -0.48 -0.54 14.93
N SER A 139 0.29 -0.31 13.88
CA SER A 139 1.54 0.44 13.91
C SER A 139 1.34 1.74 13.15
N LEU A 140 1.18 2.85 13.88
CA LEU A 140 1.13 4.19 13.31
C LEU A 140 2.55 4.76 13.28
N SER A 141 3.08 5.00 12.08
CA SER A 141 4.44 5.52 11.90
C SER A 141 4.38 6.92 11.29
N PHE A 142 4.82 7.93 12.04
CA PHE A 142 4.77 9.33 11.64
C PHE A 142 6.12 9.78 11.10
N GLU A 143 6.14 10.50 9.98
CA GLU A 143 7.36 11.19 9.55
C GLU A 143 7.72 12.30 10.55
N GLU A 144 9.00 12.41 10.93
CA GLU A 144 9.46 13.44 11.85
C GLU A 144 9.22 14.86 11.31
N THR A 145 9.26 15.05 9.98
CA THR A 145 8.84 16.30 9.34
C THR A 145 7.40 16.67 9.68
N PHE A 146 6.49 15.70 9.65
CA PHE A 146 5.07 15.89 9.92
C PHE A 146 4.83 16.23 11.39
N THR A 147 5.45 15.47 12.32
CA THR A 147 5.28 15.73 13.77
C THR A 147 5.80 17.11 14.19
N LYS A 148 6.85 17.61 13.52
CA LYS A 148 7.40 18.96 13.77
C LYS A 148 6.60 20.07 13.10
N LYS A 149 6.22 19.91 11.84
CA LYS A 149 5.53 20.96 11.05
C LYS A 149 4.06 21.08 11.44
N ASP A 150 3.39 19.98 11.74
CA ASP A 150 1.97 19.93 12.07
C ASP A 150 1.73 19.19 13.40
N ASN A 151 2.36 19.73 14.45
CA ASN A 151 2.24 19.19 15.81
C ASN A 151 0.78 19.23 16.33
N HIS A 152 -0.04 20.15 15.83
CA HIS A 152 -1.45 20.23 16.21
C HIS A 152 -2.22 19.01 15.69
N THR A 153 -2.14 18.72 14.39
CA THR A 153 -2.79 17.54 13.81
C THR A 153 -2.21 16.25 14.39
N TYR A 154 -0.90 16.18 14.62
CA TYR A 154 -0.26 15.05 15.29
C TYR A 154 -0.92 14.76 16.65
N LYS A 155 -1.05 15.76 17.53
CA LYS A 155 -1.70 15.59 18.83
C LYS A 155 -3.16 15.15 18.70
N GLN A 156 -3.92 15.73 17.77
CA GLN A 156 -5.30 15.33 17.52
C GLN A 156 -5.43 13.87 17.08
N ILE A 157 -4.46 13.35 16.31
CA ILE A 157 -4.43 11.94 15.94
C ILE A 157 -4.17 11.08 17.17
N ILE A 158 -3.21 11.45 18.03
CA ILE A 158 -2.94 10.71 19.27
C ILE A 158 -4.16 10.69 20.18
N ASP A 159 -4.81 11.84 20.39
CA ASP A 159 -6.03 11.95 21.20
C ASP A 159 -7.15 11.05 20.64
N GLU A 160 -7.33 11.02 19.31
CA GLU A 160 -8.32 10.18 18.65
C GLU A 160 -8.01 8.68 18.79
N VAL A 161 -6.73 8.30 18.71
CA VAL A 161 -6.27 6.93 18.96
C VAL A 161 -6.58 6.51 20.40
N GLU A 162 -6.23 7.35 21.38
CA GLU A 162 -6.53 7.08 22.78
C GLU A 162 -8.04 6.99 23.04
N ARG A 163 -8.84 7.86 22.39
CA ARG A 163 -10.30 7.84 22.48
C ARG A 163 -10.92 6.54 21.93
N LEU A 164 -10.40 6.02 20.81
CA LEU A 164 -10.98 4.85 20.12
C LEU A 164 -10.49 3.51 20.69
N PHE A 165 -9.22 3.43 21.07
CA PHE A 165 -8.58 2.18 21.48
C PHE A 165 -8.25 2.11 22.96
N GLY A 166 -8.39 3.22 23.68
CA GLY A 166 -8.03 3.34 25.09
C GLY A 166 -6.55 3.69 25.27
N LYS A 167 -6.25 4.38 26.37
CA LYS A 167 -4.88 4.71 26.75
C LYS A 167 -4.08 3.43 27.05
N ASN A 168 -2.83 3.39 26.60
CA ASN A 168 -1.91 2.24 26.78
C ASN A 168 -2.43 0.92 26.18
N ASN A 169 -3.20 0.98 25.10
CA ASN A 169 -3.60 -0.22 24.39
C ASN A 169 -2.35 -0.96 23.86
N LYS A 170 -2.12 -2.19 24.31
CA LYS A 170 -0.91 -2.97 24.00
C LYS A 170 -0.80 -3.33 22.52
N ASN A 171 -1.90 -3.28 21.77
CA ASN A 171 -1.94 -3.60 20.35
C ASN A 171 -1.74 -2.38 19.45
N VAL A 172 -1.78 -1.16 20.00
CA VAL A 172 -1.51 0.07 19.25
C VAL A 172 -0.11 0.57 19.57
N MET A 173 0.69 0.77 18.53
CA MET A 173 2.08 1.17 18.60
C MET A 173 2.26 2.46 17.79
N LEU A 174 2.94 3.43 18.38
CA LEU A 174 3.20 4.74 17.79
C LEU A 174 4.70 4.88 17.59
N PHE A 175 5.13 5.22 16.37
CA PHE A 175 6.53 5.40 16.02
C PHE A 175 6.73 6.71 15.27
N THR A 176 7.94 7.26 15.38
CA THR A 176 8.38 8.38 14.56
C THR A 176 9.53 7.90 13.68
N HIS A 177 9.40 8.06 12.37
CA HIS A 177 10.47 7.83 11.39
C HIS A 177 11.36 9.07 11.34
N PRO A 178 12.64 8.96 11.76
CA PRO A 178 13.55 10.09 11.79
C PRO A 178 13.89 10.56 10.37
N ASN A 179 14.12 11.86 10.23
CA ASN A 179 14.59 12.43 8.97
C ASN A 179 16.07 12.17 8.75
N ASN A 180 16.49 12.18 7.49
CA ASN A 180 17.90 12.12 7.07
C ASN A 180 18.65 10.86 7.52
N LEU A 181 18.00 9.69 7.49
CA LEU A 181 18.72 8.43 7.62
C LEU A 181 19.69 8.26 6.45
N GLU A 182 20.93 7.88 6.78
CA GLU A 182 21.99 7.71 5.79
C GLU A 182 21.59 6.60 4.78
N HIS A 183 21.71 6.89 3.49
CA HIS A 183 21.30 6.03 2.38
C HIS A 183 19.79 5.75 2.23
N GLU A 184 18.91 6.51 2.89
CA GLU A 184 17.46 6.38 2.73
C GLU A 184 16.84 7.58 1.99
N VAL A 185 15.89 7.31 1.08
CA VAL A 185 15.06 8.35 0.46
C VAL A 185 13.79 8.51 1.29
N PRO A 186 13.55 9.66 1.94
CA PRO A 186 12.37 9.85 2.78
C PRO A 186 11.07 9.78 1.97
N GLY A 187 10.03 9.22 2.58
CA GLY A 187 8.69 9.14 2.01
C GLY A 187 7.87 7.98 2.60
N ALA A 188 6.65 7.80 2.10
CA ALA A 188 5.67 6.86 2.66
C ALA A 188 6.18 5.40 2.73
N ALA A 189 6.91 4.93 1.70
CA ALA A 189 7.44 3.57 1.66
C ALA A 189 8.54 3.33 2.72
N SER A 190 9.42 4.32 2.89
CA SER A 190 10.47 4.33 3.91
C SER A 190 9.88 4.37 5.32
N ASN A 191 8.95 5.28 5.56
CA ASN A 191 8.25 5.40 6.84
C ASN A 191 7.48 4.10 7.19
N ARG A 192 6.84 3.45 6.22
CA ARG A 192 6.16 2.15 6.41
C ARG A 192 7.14 1.04 6.79
N SER A 193 8.29 0.99 6.12
CA SER A 193 9.34 0.01 6.40
C SER A 193 9.91 0.21 7.81
N TRP A 194 10.08 1.48 8.22
CA TRP A 194 10.45 1.85 9.57
C TRP A 194 9.39 1.39 10.59
N GLY A 195 8.13 1.77 10.40
CA GLY A 195 7.02 1.38 11.28
C GLY A 195 6.90 -0.12 11.46
N ASN A 196 6.99 -0.89 10.36
CA ASN A 196 6.97 -2.35 10.41
C ASN A 196 8.15 -2.91 11.21
N SER A 197 9.37 -2.42 10.94
CA SER A 197 10.58 -2.88 11.62
C SER A 197 10.55 -2.58 13.12
N GLN A 198 10.05 -1.42 13.52
CA GLN A 198 9.90 -1.07 14.93
C GLN A 198 8.78 -1.88 15.60
N ALA A 199 7.67 -2.12 14.90
CA ALA A 199 6.59 -2.98 15.39
C ALA A 199 7.10 -4.40 15.66
N VAL A 200 7.87 -4.98 14.74
CA VAL A 200 8.48 -6.32 14.93
C VAL A 200 9.35 -6.35 16.18
N LYS A 201 10.23 -5.37 16.39
CA LYS A 201 11.07 -5.29 17.61
C LYS A 201 10.23 -5.25 18.89
N VAL A 202 9.12 -4.50 18.89
CA VAL A 202 8.21 -4.43 20.05
C VAL A 202 7.52 -5.77 20.29
N LEU A 203 7.12 -6.48 19.23
CA LEU A 203 6.51 -7.80 19.33
C LEU A 203 7.50 -8.85 19.86
N GLU A 204 8.75 -8.84 19.39
CA GLU A 204 9.83 -9.69 19.89
C GLU A 204 10.10 -9.45 21.39
N GLN A 205 10.16 -8.18 21.81
CA GLN A 205 10.31 -7.82 23.23
C GLN A 205 9.15 -8.32 24.09
N LYS A 206 7.93 -8.34 23.55
CA LYS A 206 6.74 -8.91 24.19
C LYS A 206 6.74 -10.44 24.17
N LYS A 207 7.74 -11.09 23.55
CA LYS A 207 7.84 -12.54 23.34
C LYS A 207 6.64 -13.10 22.57
N GLU A 208 6.12 -12.31 21.63
CA GLU A 208 5.10 -12.75 20.69
C GLU A 208 5.72 -13.64 19.62
N ASP A 209 5.02 -14.70 19.23
CA ASP A 209 5.44 -15.55 18.11
C ASP A 209 5.07 -14.89 16.79
N LEU A 210 6.09 -14.40 16.08
CA LEU A 210 5.94 -13.68 14.81
C LEU A 210 5.34 -14.54 13.70
N SER A 211 5.45 -15.88 13.77
CA SER A 211 4.86 -16.78 12.77
C SER A 211 3.32 -16.75 12.79
N ASN A 212 2.72 -16.24 13.86
CA ASN A 212 1.28 -16.06 13.96
C ASN A 212 0.77 -14.77 13.31
N PHE A 213 1.65 -13.89 12.82
CA PHE A 213 1.28 -12.58 12.28
C PHE A 213 1.24 -12.56 10.76
N ILE A 214 0.19 -11.93 10.23
CA ILE A 214 0.17 -11.40 8.86
C ILE A 214 0.33 -9.88 8.92
N THR A 215 1.09 -9.32 7.98
CA THR A 215 1.29 -7.87 7.90
C THR A 215 0.47 -7.32 6.74
N THR A 216 -0.24 -6.22 6.97
CA THR A 216 -0.87 -5.43 5.92
C THR A 216 -0.46 -3.98 6.05
N SER A 217 0.00 -3.43 4.95
CA SER A 217 0.36 -2.02 4.88
C SER A 217 -0.54 -1.35 3.85
N PRO A 218 -1.61 -0.66 4.27
CA PRO A 218 -2.40 0.12 3.33
C PRO A 218 -1.55 1.20 2.64
N ASP A 219 -1.81 1.40 1.36
CA ASP A 219 -1.30 2.52 0.56
C ASP A 219 -2.11 3.80 0.75
#